data_AF-A0A662CIC5-F1
#
_entry.id   AF-A0A662CIC5-F1
#
_cell.length_a   1.000
_cell.length_b   1.000
_cell.length_c   1.000
_cell.angle_alpha   90.00
_cell.angle_beta   90.00
_cell.angle_gamma   90.00
#
_symmetry.space_group_name_H-M   'P 1'
#
loop_
_entity.id
_entity.type
_entity.pdbx_description
1 polymer ?
#
loop_
_entity_poly.entity_id
_entity_poly.type
_entity_poly.pdbx_seq_one_letter_code
_entity_poly.pdbx_strand_id
1 'polypeptide(L)' 'MILRERDPFWRVVEIMEILRGEGGCPWDREQTRESLKPYLIEEAYEVLEAIDEG' A
#
# COMPACT_ATOMS: atom_id res chain seq x y z
N MET A 1 10.47 -8.35 19.20
CA MET A 1 10.28 -9.56 18.39
C MET A 1 8.82 -10.04 18.37
N ILE A 2 8.07 -9.91 19.48
CA ILE A 2 6.63 -10.28 19.58
C ILE A 2 5.70 -9.34 18.76
N LEU A 3 6.09 -8.09 18.51
CA LEU A 3 5.25 -7.12 17.80
C LEU A 3 5.00 -7.47 16.32
N ARG A 4 5.82 -8.32 15.70
CA ARG A 4 5.69 -8.62 14.26
C ARG A 4 4.59 -9.63 13.94
N GLU A 5 4.31 -10.55 14.86
CA GLU A 5 3.43 -11.71 14.60
C GLU A 5 1.93 -11.41 14.66
N ARG A 6 1.52 -10.24 15.20
CA ARG A 6 0.10 -9.85 15.32
C ARG A 6 -0.20 -8.42 14.88
N ASP A 7 0.77 -7.72 14.32
CA ASP A 7 0.60 -6.34 13.90
C ASP A 7 0.07 -6.29 12.46
N PRO A 8 -1.15 -5.73 12.23
CA PRO A 8 -1.78 -5.64 10.92
C PRO A 8 -0.91 -4.96 9.86
N PHE A 9 -0.01 -4.06 10.27
CA PHE A 9 0.90 -3.41 9.37
C PHE A 9 1.80 -4.43 8.64
N TRP A 10 2.37 -5.39 9.37
CA TRP A 10 3.23 -6.40 8.76
C TRP A 10 2.47 -7.33 7.83
N ARG A 11 1.18 -7.55 8.08
CA ARG A 11 0.34 -8.31 7.15
C ARG A 11 0.20 -7.64 5.79
N VAL A 12 0.08 -6.31 5.77
CA VAL A 12 0.06 -5.54 4.51
C VAL A 12 1.41 -5.61 3.81
N VAL A 13 2.52 -5.50 4.56
CA VAL A 13 3.87 -5.64 3.99
C VAL A 13 4.08 -7.02 3.35
N GLU A 14 3.66 -8.09 4.00
CA GLU A 14 3.70 -9.45 3.43
C GLU A 14 2.89 -9.55 2.12
N ILE A 15 1.71 -8.94 2.07
CA ILE A 15 0.89 -8.91 0.85
C ILE A 15 1.63 -8.15 -0.26
N MET A 16 2.24 -7.00 0.05
CA MET A 16 3.04 -6.25 -0.93
C MET A 16 4.24 -7.06 -1.44
N GLU A 17 4.90 -7.82 -0.57
CA GLU A 17 5.99 -8.73 -0.98
C GLU A 17 5.50 -9.81 -1.94
N ILE A 18 4.33 -10.41 -1.68
CA ILE A 18 3.72 -11.41 -2.57
C ILE A 18 3.34 -10.79 -3.91
N LEU A 19 2.66 -9.64 -3.92
CA LEU A 19 2.21 -8.98 -5.14
C LEU A 19 3.37 -8.53 -6.03
N ARG A 20 4.48 -8.11 -5.43
CA ARG A 20 5.69 -7.67 -6.15
C ARG A 20 6.69 -8.81 -6.44
N GLY A 21 6.42 -10.02 -5.95
CA GLY A 21 7.27 -11.19 -6.10
C GLY A 21 7.18 -11.86 -7.47
N GLU A 22 7.92 -12.95 -7.64
CA GLU A 22 7.81 -13.81 -8.83
C GLU A 22 6.40 -14.43 -8.92
N GLY A 23 5.77 -14.37 -10.09
CA GLY A 23 4.38 -14.81 -10.27
C GLY A 23 3.32 -13.90 -9.64
N GLY A 24 3.73 -12.78 -9.04
CA GLY A 24 2.84 -11.75 -8.49
C GLY A 24 2.14 -10.92 -9.57
N CYS A 25 1.36 -9.93 -9.13
CA CYS A 25 0.60 -9.05 -10.01
C CYS A 25 1.54 -8.25 -10.94
N PRO A 26 1.37 -8.33 -12.28
CA PRO A 26 2.23 -7.60 -13.21
C PRO A 26 2.26 -6.09 -12.98
N TRP A 27 1.10 -5.50 -12.68
CA TRP A 27 0.98 -4.05 -12.44
C TRP A 27 1.76 -3.62 -11.19
N ASP A 28 1.64 -4.33 -10.07
CA ASP A 28 2.33 -4.03 -8.81
C ASP A 28 3.86 -4.14 -8.96
N ARG A 29 4.32 -5.11 -9.75
CA ARG A 29 5.74 -5.34 -10.03
C ARG A 29 6.36 -4.20 -10.83
N GLU A 30 5.60 -3.60 -11.74
CA GLU A 30 6.05 -2.49 -12.59
C GLU A 30 6.06 -1.14 -11.86
N GLN A 31 5.41 -1.02 -10.69
CA GLN A 31 5.32 0.26 -9.97
C GLN A 31 6.66 0.73 -9.40
N THR A 32 6.95 2.01 -9.62
CA THR A 32 8.07 2.76 -9.04
C THR A 32 7.56 3.82 -8.05
N ARG A 33 8.45 4.47 -7.31
CA ARG A 33 8.06 5.60 -6.46
C ARG A 33 7.48 6.73 -7.31
N GLU A 34 8.03 6.94 -8.50
CA GLU A 34 7.61 7.97 -9.44
C GLU A 34 6.21 7.69 -10.01
N SER A 35 5.91 6.44 -10.39
CA SER A 35 4.58 6.09 -10.90
C SER A 35 3.50 6.17 -9.81
N LEU A 36 3.87 5.96 -8.55
CA LEU A 36 2.94 5.99 -7.41
C LEU A 36 2.66 7.38 -6.83
N LYS A 37 3.46 8.40 -7.16
CA LYS A 37 3.27 9.78 -6.67
C LYS A 37 1.85 10.34 -6.89
N PRO A 38 1.24 10.28 -8.09
CA PRO A 38 -0.10 10.82 -8.29
C PRO A 38 -1.14 10.13 -7.41
N TYR A 39 -1.11 8.79 -7.33
CA TYR A 39 -2.04 8.03 -6.49
C TYR A 39 -1.89 8.36 -5.00
N LEU A 40 -0.66 8.56 -4.50
CA LEU A 40 -0.46 8.98 -3.12
C LEU A 40 -1.10 10.35 -2.81
N ILE A 41 -1.10 11.27 -3.79
CA ILE A 41 -1.74 12.58 -3.63
C ILE A 41 -3.26 12.42 -3.61
N GLU A 42 -3.82 11.63 -4.54
CA GLU A 42 -5.26 11.35 -4.62
C GLU A 42 -5.77 10.77 -3.29
N GLU A 43 -5.14 9.71 -2.78
CA GLU A 43 -5.51 9.08 -1.51
C GLU A 43 -5.43 10.06 -0.31
N ALA A 44 -4.46 10.99 -0.31
CA ALA A 44 -4.38 12.00 0.74
C ALA A 44 -5.58 12.96 0.71
N TYR A 45 -6.07 13.31 -0.48
CA TYR A 45 -7.28 14.12 -0.63
C TYR A 45 -8.54 13.33 -0.26
N GLU A 46 -8.64 12.06 -0.65
CA GLU A 46 -9.76 11.19 -0.26
C GLU A 46 -9.84 11.03 1.26
N VAL A 47 -8.70 10.94 1.96
CA VAL A 47 -8.68 10.93 3.42
C VAL A 47 -9.19 12.25 4.01
N LEU A 48 -8.83 13.40 3.42
CA LEU A 48 -9.34 14.70 3.88
C LEU A 48 -10.85 14.81 3.67
N GLU A 49 -11.34 14.40 2.49
CA GLU A 49 -12.77 14.36 2.18
C GLU A 49 -13.53 13.46 3.18
N ALA A 50 -13.02 12.27 3.47
CA ALA A 50 -13.62 11.36 4.44
C ALA A 50 -13.65 11.93 5.88
N ILE A 51 -12.69 12.80 6.24
CA ILE A 51 -12.69 13.51 7.53
C ILE A 51 -13.73 14.63 7.54
N ASP A 52 -13.88 15.36 6.43
CA ASP A 52 -14.81 16.48 6.32
C ASP A 52 -16.28 16.02 6.20
N GLU A 53 -16.52 14.86 5.59
CA GLU A 53 -17.85 14.29 5.36
C GLU A 53 -18.31 13.25 6.42
N GLY A 54 -17.40 12.77 7.27
CA GLY A 54 -17.64 11.73 8.29
C GLY A 54 -18.09 12.25 9.66
#